data_AF-A0ABD1INQ6-F1
#
_entry.id   AF-A0ABD1INQ6-F1
#
_cell.length_a   1.000
_cell.length_b   1.000
_cell.length_c   1.000
_cell.angle_alpha   90.00
_cell.angle_beta   90.00
_cell.angle_gamma   90.00
#
_symmetry.space_group_name_H-M   'P 1'
#
loop_
_entity.id
_entity.type
_entity.pdbx_description
1 polymer ?
#
loop_
_entity_poly.entity_id
_entity_poly.type
_entity_poly.pdbx_seq_one_letter_code
_entity_poly.pdbx_strand_id
1 'polypeptide(L)'
;SSLLLPFSLSLSLSLSLSLSLSLSLSLSLSLSPLSLSLSLSLSLSVSVSRCTQRDRCERANEPYRFAASLNQCVKATVYPDSIAVSEPSVPLLVKVTDVPDLSAGITCSFGNLTEVEGQVNGNQILCLSPAAKDVPVIPTDQDWSGVELKLNSKETGQMLISTEVKFYNCSVHQLCLSCVTSAFRCHWCKYRNLCTHDPSSCSFQEGRVNASEDCPQLVRSEQILIPAGEVKPHHAEGPEPSAAAVGPEGVRVRAAHPGRQPPRHRAPLQQLQRAVPEQLGQ
;
A
#
# COMPACT_ATOMS: atom_id res chain seq x y z
N SER A 1 -73.59 13.57 -13.18
CA SER A 1 -72.25 13.29 -13.67
C SER A 1 -71.24 13.88 -12.71
N SER A 2 -70.57 13.06 -11.89
CA SER A 2 -69.31 12.38 -12.24
C SER A 2 -68.14 13.37 -12.19
N LEU A 3 -66.97 13.15 -11.58
CA LEU A 3 -66.35 11.99 -10.94
C LEU A 3 -65.05 12.53 -10.30
N LEU A 4 -64.72 12.00 -9.10
CA LEU A 4 -63.36 11.72 -8.58
C LEU A 4 -62.42 12.84 -8.11
N LEU A 5 -62.21 12.83 -6.79
CA LEU A 5 -60.98 13.16 -6.08
C LEU A 5 -59.81 12.28 -6.59
N PRO A 6 -58.60 12.80 -6.82
CA PRO A 6 -57.41 11.97 -6.81
C PRO A 6 -56.99 11.75 -5.35
N PHE A 7 -57.33 10.57 -4.84
CA PHE A 7 -56.66 9.98 -3.68
C PHE A 7 -55.22 9.66 -4.11
N SER A 8 -54.23 10.36 -3.57
CA SER A 8 -52.82 9.97 -3.66
C SER A 8 -52.39 9.35 -2.33
N LEU A 9 -52.59 8.03 -2.23
CA LEU A 9 -52.03 7.21 -1.16
C LEU A 9 -50.50 7.17 -1.37
N SER A 10 -49.74 7.92 -0.57
CA SER A 10 -48.28 7.80 -0.56
C SER A 10 -47.88 6.84 0.57
N LEU A 11 -47.65 5.58 0.20
CA LEU A 11 -47.09 4.58 1.10
C LEU A 11 -45.58 4.87 1.26
N SER A 12 -45.21 5.60 2.30
CA SER A 12 -43.80 5.89 2.61
C SER A 12 -43.14 4.66 3.24
N LEU A 13 -42.57 3.78 2.40
CA LEU A 13 -41.74 2.67 2.85
C LEU A 13 -40.35 3.20 3.22
N SER A 14 -40.14 3.57 4.48
CA SER A 14 -38.86 4.05 4.99
C SER A 14 -37.87 2.88 5.15
N LEU A 15 -37.07 2.61 4.12
CA LEU A 15 -35.84 1.82 4.23
C LEU A 15 -34.68 2.75 4.61
N SER A 16 -34.30 2.75 5.88
CA SER A 16 -33.07 3.38 6.36
C SER A 16 -31.89 2.46 6.06
N LEU A 17 -31.08 2.75 5.05
CA LEU A 17 -29.78 2.11 4.90
C LEU A 17 -28.85 2.69 5.98
N SER A 18 -28.22 1.85 6.81
CA SER A 18 -27.05 2.29 7.58
C SER A 18 -25.88 2.31 6.61
N LEU A 19 -25.65 3.46 5.97
CA LEU A 19 -24.45 3.68 5.18
C LEU A 19 -23.29 3.91 6.15
N SER A 20 -22.32 2.99 6.22
CA SER A 20 -20.97 3.42 6.58
C SER A 20 -20.42 4.10 5.33
N LEU A 21 -20.43 5.44 5.31
CA LEU A 21 -19.76 6.22 4.27
C LEU A 21 -18.27 6.26 4.61
N SER A 22 -17.44 5.53 3.88
CA SER A 22 -15.99 5.79 3.85
C SER A 22 -15.69 6.70 2.68
N LEU A 23 -15.26 7.92 3.00
CA LEU A 23 -14.85 8.94 2.03
C LEU A 23 -13.32 8.91 1.91
N SER A 24 -12.79 8.48 0.77
CA SER A 24 -11.36 8.51 0.49
C SER A 24 -11.05 9.58 -0.55
N LEU A 25 -10.08 10.44 -0.23
CA LEU A 25 -9.63 11.52 -1.10
C LEU A 25 -8.23 11.14 -1.62
N SER A 26 -8.11 10.99 -2.94
CA SER A 26 -6.85 10.70 -3.60
C SER A 26 -6.45 11.89 -4.47
N LEU A 27 -5.19 12.32 -4.37
CA LEU A 27 -4.62 13.39 -5.17
C LEU A 27 -3.58 12.76 -6.09
N SER A 28 -3.78 12.92 -7.39
CA SER A 28 -2.87 12.41 -8.43
C SER A 28 -2.31 13.59 -9.22
N LEU A 29 -1.02 13.58 -9.49
CA LEU A 29 -0.31 14.65 -10.17
C LEU A 29 0.39 14.06 -11.38
N SER A 30 -0.02 14.45 -12.58
CA SER A 30 0.54 13.93 -13.81
C SER A 30 1.34 15.02 -14.53
N LEU A 31 2.60 14.72 -14.84
CA LEU A 31 3.50 15.62 -15.54
C LEU A 31 3.60 15.20 -17.01
N SER A 32 3.09 16.06 -17.89
CA SER A 32 3.31 15.99 -19.33
C SER A 32 4.26 17.12 -19.77
N PRO A 33 4.99 17.01 -20.89
CA PRO A 33 5.96 18.02 -21.30
C PRO A 33 5.35 19.41 -21.64
N LEU A 34 4.01 19.51 -21.74
CA LEU A 34 3.27 20.71 -22.12
C LEU A 34 2.22 21.16 -21.08
N SER A 35 2.00 20.39 -20.02
CA SER A 35 1.02 20.74 -18.97
C SER A 35 1.28 20.01 -17.66
N LEU A 36 0.94 20.67 -16.56
CA LEU A 36 0.84 20.08 -15.24
C LEU A 36 -0.64 19.89 -14.94
N SER A 37 -1.10 18.67 -14.67
CA SER A 37 -2.48 18.44 -14.23
C SER A 37 -2.52 17.80 -12.86
N LEU A 38 -3.40 18.35 -12.03
CA LEU A 38 -3.68 17.90 -10.68
C LEU A 38 -5.11 17.37 -10.67
N SER A 39 -5.28 16.07 -10.42
CA SER A 39 -6.57 15.42 -10.32
C SER A 39 -6.86 15.06 -8.87
N LEU A 40 -8.02 15.51 -8.39
CA LEU A 40 -8.54 15.17 -7.07
C LEU A 40 -9.70 14.20 -7.28
N SER A 41 -9.54 12.96 -6.81
CA SER A 41 -10.57 11.92 -6.88
C SER A 41 -11.13 11.67 -5.48
N LEU A 42 -12.46 11.68 -5.38
CA LEU A 42 -13.19 11.36 -4.16
C LEU A 42 -13.94 10.04 -4.38
N SER A 43 -13.60 9.01 -3.61
CA SER A 43 -14.26 7.71 -3.64
C SER A 43 -15.12 7.54 -2.41
N LEU A 44 -16.34 7.05 -2.61
CA LEU A 44 -17.30 6.76 -1.55
C LEU A 44 -17.63 5.27 -1.57
N SER A 45 -17.26 4.53 -0.54
CA SER A 45 -17.71 3.15 -0.33
C SER A 45 -18.89 3.12 0.63
N VAL A 46 -19.92 2.34 0.28
CA VAL A 46 -21.15 2.15 1.06
C VAL A 46 -21.25 0.68 1.42
N SER A 47 -21.05 0.36 2.69
CA SER A 47 -21.29 -0.96 3.25
C SER A 47 -22.75 -1.06 3.72
N VAL A 48 -23.57 -1.87 3.04
CA VAL A 48 -25.00 -2.04 3.36
C VAL A 48 -25.18 -3.13 4.42
N SER A 49 -25.07 -2.76 5.69
CA SER A 49 -25.84 -3.42 6.74
C SER A 49 -27.19 -2.71 6.85
N ARG A 50 -28.29 -3.43 7.03
CA ARG A 50 -29.63 -2.83 7.02
C ARG A 50 -29.93 -2.14 8.36
N CYS A 51 -30.33 -0.87 8.36
CA CYS A 51 -30.79 -0.19 9.58
C CYS A 51 -32.32 -0.25 9.63
N THR A 52 -32.87 -0.94 10.62
CA THR A 52 -34.32 -1.04 10.79
C THR A 52 -34.68 -0.88 12.26
N GLN A 53 -35.96 -0.57 12.52
CA GLN A 53 -36.51 -0.70 13.85
C GLN A 53 -36.40 -2.15 14.32
N ARG A 54 -36.19 -2.34 15.63
CA ARG A 54 -36.05 -3.66 16.29
C ARG A 54 -37.13 -4.66 15.83
N ASP A 55 -38.39 -4.23 15.77
CA ASP A 55 -39.53 -5.11 15.41
C ASP A 55 -39.51 -5.59 13.95
N ARG A 56 -38.71 -4.93 13.09
CA ARG A 56 -38.52 -5.29 11.67
C ARG A 56 -37.20 -6.02 11.42
N CYS A 57 -36.40 -6.27 12.46
CA CYS A 57 -35.18 -7.03 12.39
C CYS A 57 -35.47 -8.47 12.83
N GLU A 58 -35.30 -9.40 11.92
CA GLU A 58 -35.52 -10.81 12.19
C GLU A 58 -34.55 -11.29 13.29
N ARG A 59 -35.07 -11.97 14.32
CA ARG A 59 -34.27 -12.48 15.44
C ARG A 59 -33.49 -11.42 16.22
N ALA A 60 -33.98 -10.17 16.25
CA ALA A 60 -33.36 -9.06 16.99
C ALA A 60 -33.24 -9.26 18.52
N ASN A 61 -33.95 -10.25 19.09
CA ASN A 61 -33.89 -10.58 20.51
C ASN A 61 -32.75 -11.54 20.86
N GLU A 62 -32.09 -12.14 19.87
CA GLU A 62 -30.91 -12.97 20.08
C GLU A 62 -29.67 -12.11 20.38
N PRO A 63 -28.69 -12.65 21.15
CA PRO A 63 -27.51 -11.90 21.54
C PRO A 63 -26.71 -11.44 20.30
N TYR A 64 -26.30 -10.18 20.31
CA TYR A 64 -25.47 -9.54 19.26
C TYR A 64 -26.08 -9.50 17.84
N ARG A 65 -27.36 -9.87 17.65
CA ARG A 65 -28.05 -9.72 16.35
C ARG A 65 -28.58 -8.31 16.07
N PHE A 66 -28.73 -7.50 17.11
CA PHE A 66 -29.21 -6.12 16.98
C PHE A 66 -28.35 -5.16 17.80
N ALA A 67 -27.77 -4.17 17.13
CA ALA A 67 -27.00 -3.09 17.77
C ALA A 67 -27.89 -1.86 17.94
N ALA A 68 -28.22 -1.52 19.19
CA ALA A 68 -29.00 -0.32 19.53
C ALA A 68 -28.13 0.91 19.83
N SER A 69 -26.85 0.70 20.10
CA SER A 69 -25.88 1.74 20.43
C SER A 69 -24.56 1.54 19.68
N LEU A 70 -23.79 2.60 19.51
CA LEU A 70 -22.50 2.57 18.79
C LEU A 70 -21.50 1.57 19.40
N ASN A 71 -21.58 1.34 20.71
CA ASN A 71 -20.68 0.41 21.40
C ASN A 71 -20.96 -1.06 21.07
N GLN A 72 -22.14 -1.36 20.53
CA GLN A 72 -22.59 -2.69 20.11
C GLN A 72 -22.35 -2.94 18.62
N CYS A 73 -21.76 -1.99 17.89
CA CYS A 73 -21.36 -2.21 16.51
C CYS A 73 -20.22 -3.23 16.47
N VAL A 74 -20.27 -4.11 15.47
CA VAL A 74 -19.22 -5.09 15.20
C VAL A 74 -17.88 -4.38 15.06
N LYS A 75 -16.83 -4.95 15.64
CA LYS A 75 -15.44 -4.48 15.46
C LYS A 75 -14.60 -5.64 14.97
N ALA A 76 -13.63 -5.35 14.10
CA ALA A 76 -12.71 -6.33 13.56
C ALA A 76 -11.27 -5.83 13.69
N THR A 77 -10.36 -6.75 13.98
CA THR A 77 -8.92 -6.54 13.93
C THR A 77 -8.30 -7.64 13.10
N VAL A 78 -7.38 -7.28 12.20
CA VAL A 78 -6.76 -8.21 11.26
C VAL A 78 -5.28 -8.31 11.59
N TYR A 79 -4.75 -9.53 11.58
CA TYR A 79 -3.33 -9.77 11.76
C TYR A 79 -2.84 -10.88 10.80
N PRO A 80 -1.77 -10.63 10.02
CA PRO A 80 -1.15 -9.32 9.77
C PRO A 80 -2.08 -8.36 8.99
N ASP A 81 -1.94 -7.05 9.19
CA ASP A 81 -2.68 -6.00 8.47
C ASP A 81 -1.95 -5.52 7.20
N SER A 82 -0.72 -5.98 6.98
CA SER A 82 0.08 -5.72 5.79
C SER A 82 0.78 -6.98 5.27
N ILE A 83 0.80 -7.17 3.95
CA ILE A 83 1.32 -8.36 3.27
C ILE A 83 2.24 -7.92 2.14
N ALA A 84 3.39 -8.57 1.99
CA ALA A 84 4.26 -8.35 0.83
C ALA A 84 3.63 -9.00 -0.41
N VAL A 85 3.60 -8.30 -1.55
CA VAL A 85 3.04 -8.86 -2.80
C VAL A 85 3.78 -10.11 -3.31
N SER A 86 5.03 -10.28 -2.89
CA SER A 86 5.89 -11.45 -3.14
C SER A 86 5.51 -12.68 -2.31
N GLU A 87 4.65 -12.53 -1.29
CA GLU A 87 4.17 -13.59 -0.41
C GLU A 87 2.64 -13.74 -0.55
N PRO A 88 2.16 -14.43 -1.60
CA PRO A 88 0.74 -14.69 -1.78
C PRO A 88 0.23 -15.75 -0.78
N SER A 89 -1.10 -15.85 -0.67
CA SER A 89 -1.77 -16.89 0.14
C SER A 89 -1.39 -16.91 1.63
N VAL A 90 -1.18 -15.73 2.23
CA VAL A 90 -0.85 -15.58 3.65
C VAL A 90 -2.11 -15.77 4.51
N PRO A 91 -2.04 -16.58 5.58
CA PRO A 91 -3.15 -16.73 6.52
C PRO A 91 -3.34 -15.47 7.37
N LEU A 92 -4.54 -14.89 7.31
CA LEU A 92 -4.97 -13.72 8.08
C LEU A 92 -5.90 -14.15 9.21
N LEU A 93 -5.52 -13.79 10.44
CA LEU A 93 -6.33 -13.96 11.61
C LEU A 93 -7.19 -12.71 11.81
N VAL A 94 -8.50 -12.85 11.65
CA VAL A 94 -9.47 -11.77 11.87
C VAL A 94 -10.19 -12.02 13.18
N LYS A 95 -9.93 -11.18 14.18
CA LYS A 95 -10.61 -11.23 15.47
C LYS A 95 -11.75 -10.23 15.47
N VAL A 96 -12.95 -10.73 15.76
CA VAL A 96 -14.19 -9.95 15.76
C VAL A 96 -14.80 -9.85 17.16
N THR A 97 -15.48 -8.75 17.45
CA THR A 97 -16.29 -8.58 18.67
C THR A 97 -17.70 -8.11 18.32
N ASP A 98 -18.62 -8.32 19.26
CA ASP A 98 -20.03 -7.90 19.13
C ASP A 98 -20.72 -8.52 17.91
N VAL A 99 -20.34 -9.77 17.58
CA VAL A 99 -20.91 -10.57 16.48
C VAL A 99 -21.87 -11.63 17.00
N PRO A 100 -22.93 -11.96 16.23
CA PRO A 100 -23.77 -13.11 16.53
C PRO A 100 -23.02 -14.43 16.30
N ASP A 101 -23.68 -15.56 16.58
CA ASP A 101 -23.12 -16.88 16.32
C ASP A 101 -22.70 -17.03 14.84
N LEU A 102 -21.45 -17.46 14.64
CA LEU A 102 -20.82 -17.59 13.33
C LEU A 102 -20.79 -19.04 12.83
N SER A 103 -21.48 -19.96 13.50
CA SER A 103 -21.51 -21.40 13.18
C SER A 103 -21.99 -21.72 11.75
N ALA A 104 -22.86 -20.88 11.18
CA ALA A 104 -23.31 -20.98 9.78
C ALA A 104 -22.16 -20.76 8.77
N GLY A 105 -21.05 -20.16 9.21
CA GLY A 105 -19.87 -19.88 8.43
C GLY A 105 -19.80 -18.46 7.88
N ILE A 106 -18.57 -18.06 7.52
CA ILE A 106 -18.22 -16.75 6.97
C ILE A 106 -17.46 -16.94 5.67
N THR A 107 -17.64 -16.01 4.73
CA THR A 107 -16.72 -15.83 3.60
C THR A 107 -15.94 -14.53 3.76
N CYS A 108 -14.69 -14.55 3.32
CA CYS A 108 -13.79 -13.41 3.33
C CYS A 108 -13.61 -12.95 1.88
N SER A 109 -14.13 -11.76 1.54
CA SER A 109 -13.99 -11.18 0.20
C SER A 109 -12.99 -10.04 0.20
N PHE A 110 -11.99 -10.13 -0.68
CA PHE A 110 -10.93 -9.13 -0.86
C PHE A 110 -11.25 -8.25 -2.06
N GLY A 111 -11.90 -7.10 -1.82
CA GLY A 111 -12.36 -6.18 -2.84
C GLY A 111 -13.19 -6.91 -3.90
N ASN A 112 -12.77 -6.80 -5.16
CA ASN A 112 -13.31 -7.56 -6.29
C ASN A 112 -12.32 -8.61 -6.81
N LEU A 113 -11.30 -8.97 -6.02
CA LEU A 113 -10.21 -9.85 -6.44
C LEU A 113 -10.58 -11.31 -6.22
N THR A 114 -10.87 -11.68 -4.98
CA THR A 114 -11.19 -13.06 -4.58
C THR A 114 -12.18 -13.11 -3.43
N GLU A 115 -12.91 -14.22 -3.36
CA GLU A 115 -13.70 -14.59 -2.19
C GLU A 115 -13.30 -16.01 -1.76
N VAL A 116 -13.00 -16.18 -0.47
CA VAL A 116 -12.54 -17.44 0.12
C VAL A 116 -13.39 -17.81 1.33
N GLU A 117 -13.40 -19.08 1.68
CA GLU A 117 -14.05 -19.53 2.91
C GLU A 117 -13.21 -19.13 4.14
N GLY A 118 -13.87 -18.57 5.16
CA GLY A 118 -13.25 -18.27 6.44
C GLY A 118 -13.44 -19.43 7.41
N GLN A 119 -12.34 -19.94 7.97
CA GLN A 119 -12.41 -20.97 9.02
C GLN A 119 -12.70 -20.29 10.36
N VAL A 120 -13.89 -20.54 10.91
CA VAL A 120 -14.36 -19.93 12.16
C VAL A 120 -13.93 -20.76 13.36
N ASN A 121 -13.32 -20.11 14.35
CA ASN A 121 -13.02 -20.68 15.67
C ASN A 121 -13.41 -19.68 16.76
N GLY A 122 -14.65 -19.77 17.24
CA GLY A 122 -15.21 -18.82 18.19
C GLY A 122 -15.32 -17.41 17.58
N ASN A 123 -14.58 -16.45 18.15
CA ASN A 123 -14.54 -15.06 17.68
C ASN A 123 -13.35 -14.75 16.74
N GLN A 124 -12.66 -15.78 16.28
CA GLN A 124 -11.53 -15.69 15.36
C GLN A 124 -11.90 -16.36 14.04
N ILE A 125 -11.57 -15.69 12.94
CA ILE A 125 -11.83 -16.16 11.58
C ILE A 125 -10.49 -16.19 10.87
N LEU A 126 -10.09 -17.35 10.38
CA LEU A 126 -8.89 -17.51 9.57
C LEU A 126 -9.27 -17.41 8.09
N CYS A 127 -8.77 -16.38 7.42
CA CYS A 127 -8.95 -16.17 5.97
C CYS A 127 -7.61 -16.34 5.26
N LEU A 128 -7.58 -16.91 4.06
CA LEU A 128 -6.37 -16.89 3.22
C LEU A 128 -6.40 -15.64 2.33
N SER A 129 -5.28 -14.90 2.28
CA SER A 129 -5.14 -13.78 1.34
C SER A 129 -5.23 -14.25 -0.12
N PRO A 130 -5.43 -13.34 -1.09
CA PRO A 130 -5.46 -13.68 -2.51
C PRO A 130 -4.21 -14.48 -2.95
N ALA A 131 -4.43 -15.38 -3.91
CA ALA A 131 -3.36 -16.17 -4.53
C ALA A 131 -2.53 -15.32 -5.49
N ALA A 132 -1.36 -15.82 -5.91
CA ALA A 132 -0.39 -15.08 -6.74
C ALA A 132 -1.01 -14.41 -7.99
N LYS A 133 -2.00 -15.05 -8.61
CA LYS A 133 -2.70 -14.55 -9.80
C LYS A 133 -3.65 -13.37 -9.54
N ASP A 134 -4.11 -13.22 -8.30
CA ASP A 134 -5.12 -12.24 -7.88
C ASP A 134 -4.55 -11.20 -6.89
N VAL A 135 -3.22 -11.17 -6.71
CA VAL A 135 -2.54 -10.13 -5.91
C VAL A 135 -2.77 -8.77 -6.60
N PRO A 136 -3.15 -7.72 -5.84
CA PRO A 136 -3.41 -6.41 -6.43
C PRO A 136 -2.16 -5.82 -7.07
N VAL A 137 -2.35 -5.17 -8.21
CA VAL A 137 -1.29 -4.37 -8.84
C VAL A 137 -1.12 -3.07 -8.05
N ILE A 138 0.10 -2.79 -7.61
CA ILE A 138 0.44 -1.53 -6.96
C ILE A 138 0.68 -0.45 -8.03
N PRO A 139 0.06 0.74 -7.91
CA PRO A 139 0.30 1.86 -8.82
C PRO A 139 1.79 2.26 -8.88
N THR A 140 2.26 2.71 -10.04
CA THR A 140 3.68 3.02 -10.28
C THR A 140 4.28 4.13 -9.40
N ASP A 141 3.44 4.95 -8.80
CA ASP A 141 3.79 6.07 -7.92
C ASP A 141 3.67 5.73 -6.42
N GLN A 142 3.30 4.49 -6.09
CA GLN A 142 3.09 4.03 -4.71
C GLN A 142 3.93 2.77 -4.43
N ASP A 143 4.26 2.55 -3.16
CA ASP A 143 4.90 1.32 -2.66
C ASP A 143 3.91 0.34 -2.03
N TRP A 144 2.62 0.71 -1.97
CA TRP A 144 1.55 -0.13 -1.47
C TRP A 144 0.19 0.17 -2.10
N SER A 145 -0.77 -0.74 -1.91
CA SER A 145 -2.17 -0.59 -2.28
C SER A 145 -3.07 -1.23 -1.22
N GLY A 146 -4.11 -0.52 -0.81
CA GLY A 146 -5.10 -1.01 0.16
C GLY A 146 -6.20 -1.82 -0.52
N VAL A 147 -6.51 -2.99 0.04
CA VAL A 147 -7.62 -3.84 -0.41
C VAL A 147 -8.65 -3.96 0.70
N GLU A 148 -9.90 -3.65 0.38
CA GLU A 148 -11.03 -3.79 1.31
C GLU A 148 -11.30 -5.27 1.58
N LEU A 149 -11.11 -5.71 2.82
CA LEU A 149 -11.50 -7.04 3.28
C LEU A 149 -12.90 -6.97 3.90
N LYS A 150 -13.85 -7.72 3.35
CA LYS A 150 -15.21 -7.84 3.89
C LYS A 150 -15.45 -9.24 4.44
N LEU A 151 -16.15 -9.30 5.57
CA LEU A 151 -16.65 -10.54 6.14
C LEU A 151 -18.13 -10.68 5.83
N ASN A 152 -18.51 -11.68 5.05
CA ASN A 152 -19.89 -11.94 4.68
C ASN A 152 -20.44 -13.16 5.41
N SER A 153 -21.64 -13.02 5.96
CA SER A 153 -22.33 -14.11 6.67
C SER A 153 -22.95 -15.07 5.67
N LYS A 154 -22.63 -16.37 5.78
CA LYS A 154 -23.29 -17.41 4.97
C LYS A 154 -24.76 -17.62 5.34
N GLU A 155 -25.14 -17.24 6.57
CA GLU A 155 -26.52 -17.32 7.05
C GLU A 155 -27.45 -16.33 6.33
N THR A 156 -27.00 -15.08 6.18
CA THR A 156 -27.83 -13.98 5.66
C THR A 156 -27.44 -13.52 4.26
N GLY A 157 -26.27 -13.93 3.78
CA GLY A 157 -25.65 -13.41 2.55
C GLY A 157 -25.25 -11.93 2.65
N GLN A 158 -25.27 -11.33 3.84
CA GLN A 158 -24.96 -9.91 4.04
C GLN A 158 -23.57 -9.73 4.65
N MET A 159 -22.97 -8.58 4.35
CA MET A 159 -21.70 -8.17 4.92
C MET A 159 -21.88 -7.72 6.38
N LEU A 160 -21.05 -8.28 7.26
CA LEU A 160 -21.01 -7.96 8.69
C LEU A 160 -20.15 -6.72 8.95
N ILE A 161 -18.96 -6.69 8.35
CA ILE A 161 -17.98 -5.62 8.52
C ILE A 161 -16.98 -5.60 7.36
N SER A 162 -16.45 -4.42 7.08
CA SER A 162 -15.31 -4.23 6.20
C SER A 162 -14.14 -3.57 6.94
N THR A 163 -12.94 -3.91 6.50
CA THR A 163 -11.66 -3.36 6.97
C THR A 163 -10.71 -3.27 5.77
N GLU A 164 -9.48 -2.81 6.00
CA GLU A 164 -8.46 -2.70 4.95
C GLU A 164 -7.26 -3.60 5.26
N VAL A 165 -6.72 -4.25 4.23
CA VAL A 165 -5.45 -4.98 4.27
C VAL A 165 -4.51 -4.36 3.25
N LYS A 166 -3.27 -4.05 3.66
CA LYS A 166 -2.29 -3.35 2.82
C LYS A 166 -1.38 -4.33 2.10
N PHE A 167 -1.26 -4.21 0.79
CA PHE A 167 -0.32 -4.98 -0.02
C PHE A 167 0.84 -4.06 -0.41
N TYR A 168 2.07 -4.41 -0.05
CA TYR A 168 3.25 -3.58 -0.31
C TYR A 168 4.31 -4.30 -1.14
N ASN A 169 5.13 -3.53 -1.85
CA ASN A 169 6.22 -4.06 -2.66
C ASN A 169 7.50 -3.28 -2.43
N CYS A 170 8.38 -3.82 -1.59
CA CYS A 170 9.69 -3.22 -1.33
C CYS A 170 10.54 -3.04 -2.61
N SER A 171 10.37 -3.92 -3.60
CA SER A 171 11.20 -3.92 -4.83
C SER A 171 11.02 -2.66 -5.69
N VAL A 172 9.98 -1.86 -5.45
CA VAL A 172 9.80 -0.58 -6.17
C VAL A 172 10.87 0.44 -5.77
N HIS A 173 11.41 0.35 -4.55
CA HIS A 173 12.40 1.28 -4.05
C HIS A 173 13.77 1.03 -4.69
N GLN A 174 14.22 1.98 -5.50
CA GLN A 174 15.51 1.93 -6.18
C GLN A 174 16.68 2.46 -5.34
N LEU A 175 16.37 3.15 -4.24
CA LEU A 175 17.35 3.84 -3.41
C LEU A 175 17.26 3.34 -1.97
N CYS A 176 18.43 3.15 -1.33
CA CYS A 176 18.49 2.71 0.07
C CYS A 176 17.63 3.57 0.99
N LEU A 177 17.78 4.90 0.90
CA LEU A 177 17.04 5.81 1.79
C LEU A 177 15.52 5.60 1.64
N SER A 178 15.02 5.55 0.40
CA SER A 178 13.60 5.29 0.15
C SER A 178 13.12 3.93 0.64
N CYS A 179 13.98 2.91 0.60
CA CYS A 179 13.67 1.56 1.06
C CYS A 179 13.50 1.51 2.59
N VAL A 180 14.48 2.04 3.33
CA VAL A 180 14.48 1.94 4.80
C VAL A 180 13.58 2.98 5.47
N THR A 181 13.17 4.03 4.77
CA THR A 181 12.17 4.99 5.25
C THR A 181 10.74 4.64 4.82
N SER A 182 10.51 3.49 4.18
CA SER A 182 9.16 3.04 3.85
C SER A 182 8.32 2.87 5.12
N ALA A 183 7.01 3.01 5.00
CA ALA A 183 6.07 2.72 6.08
C ALA A 183 6.00 1.21 6.41
N PHE A 184 6.56 0.36 5.55
CA PHE A 184 6.60 -1.09 5.70
C PHE A 184 7.99 -1.58 6.10
N ARG A 185 8.08 -2.81 6.61
CA ARG A 185 9.36 -3.43 6.98
C ARG A 185 10.12 -3.91 5.74
N CYS A 186 10.75 -2.97 5.05
CA CYS A 186 11.67 -3.24 3.97
C CYS A 186 13.13 -3.22 4.44
N HIS A 187 13.97 -3.95 3.72
CA HIS A 187 15.40 -4.10 3.98
C HIS A 187 16.18 -3.80 2.70
N TRP A 188 17.26 -3.02 2.82
CA TRP A 188 18.14 -2.76 1.69
C TRP A 188 19.34 -3.72 1.70
N CYS A 189 19.57 -4.41 0.58
CA CYS A 189 20.72 -5.28 0.40
C CYS A 189 21.87 -4.50 -0.26
N LYS A 190 22.83 -3.99 0.53
CA LYS A 190 23.96 -3.16 0.09
C LYS A 190 24.69 -3.72 -1.14
N TYR A 191 24.99 -5.02 -1.13
CA TYR A 191 25.80 -5.67 -2.18
C TYR A 191 24.99 -6.17 -3.38
N ARG A 192 23.67 -6.29 -3.24
CA ARG A 192 22.76 -6.61 -4.36
C ARG A 192 22.13 -5.36 -4.97
N ASN A 193 22.32 -4.20 -4.33
CA ASN A 193 21.77 -2.91 -4.74
C ASN A 193 20.25 -2.97 -4.98
N LEU A 194 19.51 -3.61 -4.08
CA LEU A 194 18.06 -3.80 -4.17
C LEU A 194 17.38 -3.68 -2.81
N CYS A 195 16.09 -3.38 -2.84
CA CYS A 195 15.20 -3.37 -1.68
C CYS A 195 14.34 -4.63 -1.67
N THR A 196 14.13 -5.24 -0.50
CA THR A 196 13.41 -6.51 -0.33
C THR A 196 12.64 -6.53 0.98
N HIS A 197 11.53 -7.28 1.05
CA HIS A 197 10.82 -7.52 2.32
C HIS A 197 11.48 -8.68 3.11
N ASP A 198 12.19 -9.57 2.42
CA ASP A 198 12.84 -10.74 3.02
C ASP A 198 14.36 -10.49 3.21
N PRO A 199 14.85 -10.28 4.44
CA PRO A 199 16.27 -10.04 4.69
C PRO A 199 17.13 -11.26 4.38
N SER A 200 16.55 -12.47 4.32
CA SER A 200 17.28 -13.70 3.96
C SER A 200 17.79 -13.68 2.52
N SER A 201 17.12 -12.93 1.64
CA SER A 201 17.50 -12.76 0.23
C SER A 201 18.75 -11.89 0.01
N CYS A 202 19.25 -11.20 1.05
CA CYS A 202 20.53 -10.50 0.99
C CYS A 202 21.71 -11.49 1.05
N SER A 203 22.79 -11.20 0.33
CA SER A 203 23.96 -12.11 0.19
C SER A 203 24.58 -12.54 1.53
N PHE A 204 24.59 -11.66 2.54
CA PHE A 204 25.10 -11.93 3.88
C PHE A 204 24.50 -10.94 4.89
N GLN A 205 24.66 -11.21 6.19
CA GLN A 205 24.02 -10.43 7.26
C GLN A 205 24.54 -8.99 7.33
N GLU A 206 25.84 -8.80 7.16
CA GLU A 206 26.52 -7.49 7.16
C GLU A 206 26.15 -6.63 5.92
N GLY A 207 25.47 -7.21 4.93
CA GLY A 207 24.96 -6.51 3.76
C GLY A 207 23.55 -5.94 3.93
N ARG A 208 22.92 -6.14 5.09
CA ARG A 208 21.55 -5.71 5.36
C ARG A 208 21.56 -4.32 5.99
N VAL A 209 20.75 -3.43 5.43
CA VAL A 209 20.57 -2.07 5.90
C VAL A 209 19.11 -1.88 6.28
N ASN A 210 18.88 -1.57 7.56
CA ASN A 210 17.55 -1.44 8.15
C ASN A 210 17.26 -0.01 8.63
N ALA A 211 18.28 0.84 8.68
CA ALA A 211 18.22 2.19 9.19
C ALA A 211 18.83 3.18 8.18
N SER A 212 18.36 4.42 8.21
CA SER A 212 18.75 5.45 7.24
C SER A 212 20.22 5.87 7.34
N GLU A 213 20.78 5.81 8.54
CA GLU A 213 22.17 6.14 8.87
C GLU A 213 23.17 5.14 8.26
N ASP A 214 22.74 3.89 8.06
CA ASP A 214 23.55 2.80 7.52
C ASP A 214 23.50 2.75 5.98
N CYS A 215 22.72 3.63 5.36
CA CYS A 215 22.65 3.70 3.92
C CYS A 215 23.98 4.16 3.31
N PRO A 216 24.42 3.56 2.19
CA PRO A 216 25.60 4.04 1.50
C PRO A 216 25.37 5.45 0.95
N GLN A 217 26.04 6.41 1.56
CA GLN A 217 25.99 7.82 1.16
C GLN A 217 27.41 8.38 1.03
N LEU A 218 27.57 9.31 0.10
CA LEU A 218 28.78 10.13 0.02
C LEU A 218 28.72 11.16 1.13
N VAL A 219 29.70 11.14 2.02
CA VAL A 219 29.83 12.16 3.05
C VAL A 219 30.33 13.42 2.37
N ARG A 220 29.69 14.58 2.65
CA ARG A 220 30.17 15.85 2.12
C ARG A 220 31.50 16.21 2.77
N SER A 221 32.58 16.08 2.02
CA SER A 221 33.86 16.73 2.34
C SER A 221 33.80 18.22 1.98
N GLU A 222 34.78 19.02 2.42
CA GLU A 222 34.88 20.45 2.07
C GLU A 222 34.78 20.69 0.55
N GLN A 223 34.39 21.90 0.12
CA GLN A 223 34.13 22.22 -1.30
C GLN A 223 35.28 21.73 -2.21
N ILE A 224 34.97 20.72 -3.03
CA ILE A 224 35.93 20.16 -3.99
C ILE A 224 36.07 21.14 -5.15
N LEU A 225 37.13 21.93 -5.16
CA LEU A 225 37.49 22.82 -6.26
C LEU A 225 38.17 22.02 -7.36
N ILE A 226 37.54 21.94 -8.54
CA ILE A 226 38.09 21.27 -9.73
C ILE A 226 38.56 22.35 -10.73
N PRO A 227 39.86 22.68 -10.80
CA PRO A 227 40.36 23.63 -11.78
C PRO A 227 40.21 23.09 -13.21
N ALA A 228 39.75 23.95 -14.13
CA ALA A 228 39.56 23.59 -15.53
C ALA A 228 40.92 23.37 -16.22
N GLY A 229 41.12 22.20 -16.83
CA GLY A 229 42.34 21.87 -17.58
C GLY A 229 43.36 21.01 -16.83
N GLU A 230 43.13 20.70 -15.55
CA GLU A 230 43.98 19.81 -14.76
C GLU A 230 43.29 18.47 -14.45
N VAL A 231 44.01 17.36 -14.63
CA VAL A 231 43.54 16.03 -14.21
C VAL A 231 44.03 15.80 -12.79
N LYS A 232 43.16 16.02 -11.79
CA LYS A 232 43.47 15.77 -10.38
C LYS A 232 42.50 14.74 -9.79
N PRO A 233 42.98 13.63 -9.21
CA PRO A 233 42.10 12.69 -8.52
C PRO A 233 41.56 13.32 -7.23
N HIS A 234 40.25 13.19 -7.01
CA HIS A 234 39.59 13.62 -5.78
C HIS A 234 39.16 12.39 -4.99
N HIS A 235 39.55 12.34 -3.71
CA HIS A 235 39.05 11.32 -2.78
C HIS A 235 37.68 11.75 -2.27
N ALA A 236 36.71 10.86 -2.38
CA ALA A 236 35.41 10.97 -1.73
C ALA A 236 35.37 9.99 -0.56
N GLU A 237 34.93 10.46 0.61
CA GLU A 237 34.70 9.58 1.76
C GLU A 237 33.34 8.89 1.61
N GLY A 238 33.36 7.56 1.66
CA GLY A 238 32.19 6.71 1.56
C GLY A 238 32.53 5.26 1.94
N PRO A 239 31.51 4.40 2.11
CA PRO A 239 31.71 3.03 2.53
C PRO A 239 32.47 2.20 1.46
N GLU A 240 33.44 1.40 1.89
CA GLU A 240 34.24 0.55 1.01
C GLU A 240 33.38 -0.52 0.29
N PRO A 241 33.60 -0.75 -1.02
CA PRO A 241 32.97 -1.82 -1.78
C PRO A 241 33.53 -3.20 -1.36
N SER A 242 32.75 -4.27 -1.54
CA SER A 242 33.24 -5.63 -1.29
C SER A 242 34.24 -6.07 -2.36
N ALA A 243 35.16 -6.96 -2.00
CA ALA A 243 36.20 -7.50 -2.86
C ALA A 243 35.71 -8.23 -4.13
N ALA A 244 34.41 -8.54 -4.24
CA ALA A 244 33.80 -9.23 -5.38
C ALA A 244 32.96 -8.30 -6.29
N ALA A 245 32.84 -7.02 -5.97
CA ALA A 245 32.13 -6.04 -6.79
C ALA A 245 33.10 -5.32 -7.73
N VAL A 246 32.63 -4.98 -8.95
CA VAL A 246 33.32 -4.00 -9.79
C VAL A 246 33.38 -2.69 -9.00
N GLY A 247 34.60 -2.13 -8.85
CA GLY A 247 34.81 -0.90 -8.09
C GLY A 247 34.00 0.28 -8.64
N PRO A 248 33.75 1.32 -7.82
CA PRO A 248 33.01 2.50 -8.26
C PRO A 248 33.69 3.15 -9.46
N GLU A 249 32.93 3.36 -10.54
CA GLU A 249 33.43 4.08 -11.71
C GLU A 249 33.36 5.59 -11.49
N GLY A 250 34.48 6.28 -11.64
CA GLY A 250 34.52 7.73 -11.54
C GLY A 250 33.96 8.39 -12.81
N VAL A 251 32.89 9.18 -12.68
CA VAL A 251 32.35 9.95 -13.80
C VAL A 251 33.25 11.15 -14.10
N ARG A 252 33.78 11.25 -15.34
CA ARG A 252 34.54 12.44 -15.78
C ARG A 252 33.62 13.64 -15.94
N VAL A 253 33.81 14.66 -15.12
CA VAL A 253 33.15 15.95 -15.27
C VAL A 253 34.11 16.92 -15.96
N ARG A 254 33.73 17.44 -17.15
CA ARG A 254 34.44 18.56 -17.78
C ARG A 254 33.92 19.86 -17.17
N ALA A 255 34.81 20.63 -16.54
CA ALA A 255 34.50 22.00 -16.12
C ALA A 255 34.20 22.85 -17.37
N ALA A 256 33.08 23.59 -17.35
CA ALA A 256 32.74 24.51 -18.41
C ALA A 256 33.72 25.70 -18.42
N HIS A 257 34.20 26.08 -19.61
CA HIS A 257 35.03 27.28 -19.78
C HIS A 257 34.29 28.54 -19.29
N PRO A 258 34.98 29.49 -18.62
CA PRO A 258 34.38 30.75 -18.21
C PRO A 258 34.22 31.64 -19.45
N GLY A 259 33.11 31.51 -20.18
CA GLY A 259 32.92 32.30 -21.40
C GLY A 259 31.59 32.17 -22.14
N ARG A 260 30.73 31.19 -21.82
CA ARG A 260 29.35 31.17 -22.32
C ARG A 260 28.42 30.70 -21.22
N GLN A 261 27.57 31.60 -20.71
CA GLN A 261 26.40 31.21 -19.91
C GLN A 261 25.49 30.35 -20.80
N PRO A 262 25.23 29.07 -20.47
CA PRO A 262 24.05 28.39 -20.98
C PRO A 262 22.83 28.92 -20.21
N PRO A 263 21.62 28.87 -20.79
CA PRO A 263 20.42 29.31 -20.08
C PRO A 263 20.25 28.50 -18.79
N ARG A 264 19.83 29.18 -17.72
CA ARG A 264 19.46 28.58 -16.44
C ARG A 264 18.33 27.57 -16.63
N HIS A 265 18.65 26.33 -16.94
CA HIS A 265 17.79 25.20 -16.66
C HIS A 265 18.32 24.51 -15.41
N ARG A 266 17.53 24.60 -14.33
CA ARG A 266 17.61 23.72 -13.17
C ARG A 266 17.45 22.30 -13.70
N ALA A 267 18.54 21.57 -13.88
CA ALA A 267 18.46 20.12 -14.02
C ALA A 267 18.12 19.52 -12.65
N PRO A 268 17.10 18.66 -12.52
CA PRO A 268 16.80 17.97 -11.28
C PRO A 268 17.96 17.05 -10.91
N LEU A 269 18.27 17.01 -9.62
CA LEU A 269 19.33 16.21 -8.99
C LEU A 269 18.90 14.73 -8.91
N GLN A 270 18.57 14.11 -10.06
CA GLN A 270 17.93 12.79 -10.11
C GLN A 270 18.63 11.74 -10.98
N GLN A 271 19.87 11.97 -11.43
CA GLN A 271 20.54 11.07 -12.39
C GLN A 271 21.88 10.46 -11.95
N LEU A 272 22.22 10.48 -10.65
CA LEU A 272 23.48 9.87 -10.17
C LEU A 272 23.26 8.68 -9.23
N GLN A 273 22.31 7.79 -9.54
CA GLN A 273 22.15 6.52 -8.81
C GLN A 273 21.87 5.28 -9.69
N ARG A 274 22.05 5.34 -11.02
CA ARG A 274 22.06 4.15 -11.87
C ARG A 274 23.47 3.80 -12.32
N ALA A 275 24.10 2.88 -11.59
CA ALA A 275 25.13 2.02 -12.14
C ALA A 275 24.58 0.59 -12.07
N VAL A 276 23.97 0.13 -13.15
CA VAL A 276 23.76 -1.30 -13.42
C VAL A 276 24.65 -1.61 -14.61
N PRO A 277 25.52 -2.63 -14.56
CA PRO A 277 26.32 -3.00 -15.71
C PRO A 277 25.43 -3.65 -16.77
N GLU A 278 25.41 -3.07 -17.97
CA GLU A 278 24.99 -3.78 -19.18
C GLU A 278 25.94 -4.97 -19.39
N GLN A 279 25.38 -6.19 -19.39
CA GLN A 279 26.09 -7.39 -19.79
C GLN A 279 26.28 -7.34 -21.32
N LEU A 280 27.49 -7.02 -21.78
CA LEU A 280 27.86 -7.24 -23.17
C LEU A 280 28.20 -8.73 -23.34
N GLY A 281 27.37 -9.41 -24.14
CA GLY A 281 27.48 -10.83 -24.45
C GLY A 281 28.80 -11.21 -25.15
N GLN A 282 29.17 -12.48 -24.97
CA GLN A 282 30.13 -13.20 -25.81
C GLN A 282 29.45 -13.68 -27.10
#